data_AF-A0A7S0FF46-F1
#
_entry.id   AF-A0A7S0FF46-F1
#
_cell.length_a   1.000
_cell.length_b   1.000
_cell.length_c   1.000
_cell.angle_alpha   90.00
_cell.angle_beta   90.00
_cell.angle_gamma   90.00
#
_symmetry.space_group_name_H-M   'P 1'
#
loop_
_entity.id
_entity.type
_entity.pdbx_description
1 polymer ?
#
loop_
_entity_poly.entity_id
_entity_poly.type
_entity_poly.pdbx_seq_one_letter_code
_entity_poly.pdbx_strand_id
1 'polypeptide(L)'
;GGDAELVPVNVFGAAAAGAGVAAAPAQVGSVRALGGRYVGILQPRRRSIRVLDAGNDGAEVGTLLLPATEPVSAFCAGGGHAYLLGEGRSPRLWRFPLPEGGLPP
;
A
#
# COMPACT_ATOMS: atom_id res chain seq x y z
N GLY A 1 19.73 23.50 -14.88
CA GLY A 1 18.35 23.73 -14.46
C GLY A 1 17.48 22.96 -15.41
N GLY A 2 16.74 21.99 -14.90
CA GLY A 2 15.91 21.10 -15.69
C GLY A 2 14.97 20.44 -14.71
N ASP A 3 13.93 21.18 -14.32
CA ASP A 3 12.88 20.69 -13.46
C ASP A 3 12.08 19.69 -14.30
N ALA A 4 12.42 18.40 -14.14
CA ALA A 4 11.59 17.33 -14.65
C ALA A 4 10.26 17.39 -13.89
N GLU A 5 9.32 18.11 -14.48
CA GLU A 5 7.94 18.21 -14.03
C GLU A 5 7.38 16.78 -13.91
N LEU A 6 7.07 16.39 -12.69
CA LEU A 6 6.53 15.06 -12.40
C LEU A 6 5.12 15.00 -13.00
N VAL A 7 5.00 14.41 -14.18
CA VAL A 7 3.73 14.13 -14.83
C VAL A 7 2.98 13.09 -13.99
N PRO A 8 1.68 13.27 -13.68
CA PRO A 8 0.93 12.29 -12.92
C PRO A 8 0.97 10.93 -13.64
N VAL A 9 1.57 9.92 -13.00
CA VAL A 9 1.42 8.54 -13.42
C VAL A 9 -0.05 8.16 -13.26
N ASN A 10 -0.60 7.43 -14.23
CA ASN A 10 -2.01 7.03 -14.26
C ASN A 10 -2.47 6.54 -12.88
N VAL A 11 -3.40 7.27 -12.27
CA VAL A 11 -4.03 6.88 -11.01
C VAL A 11 -5.05 5.81 -11.35
N PHE A 12 -4.68 4.53 -11.14
CA PHE A 12 -5.63 3.43 -11.25
C PHE A 12 -6.60 3.50 -10.06
N GLY A 13 -7.76 4.13 -10.27
CA GLY A 13 -8.90 3.95 -9.40
C GLY A 13 -9.36 2.50 -9.50
N ALA A 14 -9.39 1.78 -8.37
CA ALA A 14 -9.97 0.44 -8.33
C ALA A 14 -11.45 0.54 -8.74
N ALA A 15 -11.77 0.13 -9.96
CA ALA A 15 -13.12 0.10 -10.46
C ALA A 15 -13.95 -0.88 -9.61
N ALA A 16 -15.03 -0.37 -9.03
CA ALA A 16 -16.02 -1.17 -8.34
C ALA A 16 -16.72 -2.10 -9.34
N ALA A 17 -16.57 -3.42 -9.16
CA ALA A 17 -17.51 -4.38 -9.74
C ALA A 17 -18.85 -4.23 -8.98
N GLY A 18 -19.91 -3.90 -9.73
CA GLY A 18 -21.14 -3.36 -9.20
C GLY A 18 -22.03 -4.33 -8.41
N ALA A 19 -22.60 -3.81 -7.32
CA ALA A 19 -24.00 -3.94 -6.93
C ALA A 19 -24.28 -2.81 -5.93
N GLY A 20 -25.36 -2.07 -6.13
CA GLY A 20 -25.63 -0.81 -5.44
C GLY A 20 -25.46 -0.87 -3.92
N VAL A 21 -24.45 -0.18 -3.40
CA VAL A 21 -24.32 0.22 -2.01
C VAL A 21 -23.67 1.61 -2.05
N ALA A 22 -24.26 2.57 -1.34
CA ALA A 22 -23.77 3.95 -1.27
C ALA A 22 -22.25 3.98 -1.13
N ALA A 23 -21.59 4.63 -2.09
CA ALA A 23 -20.14 4.72 -2.13
C ALA A 23 -19.65 5.43 -0.86
N ALA A 24 -19.14 4.65 0.09
CA ALA A 24 -18.27 5.21 1.12
C ALA A 24 -17.16 5.97 0.39
N PRO A 25 -16.75 7.16 0.88
CA PRO A 25 -15.73 7.96 0.21
C PRO A 25 -14.52 7.07 -0.05
N ALA A 26 -14.07 7.02 -1.30
CA ALA A 26 -12.89 6.29 -1.71
C ALA A 26 -11.73 6.78 -0.85
N GLN A 27 -11.41 6.03 0.20
CA GLN A 27 -10.24 6.35 1.00
C GLN A 27 -9.06 6.11 0.09
N VAL A 28 -8.30 7.17 -0.17
CA VAL A 28 -7.06 7.14 -0.94
C VAL A 28 -6.09 6.24 -0.18
N GLY A 29 -6.15 4.94 -0.47
CA GLY A 29 -5.13 4.00 -0.04
C GLY A 29 -3.83 4.41 -0.69
N SER A 30 -2.77 4.60 0.10
CA SER A 30 -1.46 4.84 -0.47
C SER A 30 -1.02 3.59 -1.24
N VAL A 31 -0.43 3.82 -2.42
CA VAL A 31 0.13 2.76 -3.27
C VAL A 31 1.65 2.93 -3.29
N ARG A 32 2.38 1.83 -3.04
CA ARG A 32 3.85 1.81 -3.03
C ARG A 32 4.38 0.52 -3.61
N ALA A 33 5.52 0.59 -4.28
CA ALA A 33 6.30 -0.60 -4.60
C ALA A 33 6.73 -1.30 -3.31
N LEU A 34 6.61 -2.63 -3.28
CA LEU A 34 7.11 -3.53 -2.25
C LEU A 34 8.19 -4.41 -2.88
N GLY A 35 9.45 -3.96 -2.80
CA GLY A 35 10.54 -4.58 -3.54
C GLY A 35 10.42 -4.39 -5.05
N GLY A 36 10.96 -5.34 -5.83
CA GLY A 36 11.05 -5.20 -7.30
C GLY A 36 9.84 -5.68 -8.10
N ARG A 37 8.94 -6.47 -7.51
CA ARG A 37 7.85 -7.15 -8.23
C ARG A 37 6.45 -6.83 -7.70
N TYR A 38 6.33 -6.46 -6.43
CA TYR A 38 5.04 -6.34 -5.79
C TYR A 38 4.63 -4.88 -5.60
N VAL A 39 3.33 -4.66 -5.56
CA VAL A 39 2.70 -3.37 -5.26
C VAL A 39 1.84 -3.54 -4.03
N GLY A 40 2.10 -2.73 -3.01
CA GLY A 40 1.29 -2.64 -1.80
C GLY A 40 0.22 -1.56 -1.93
N ILE A 41 -0.98 -1.86 -1.45
CA ILE A 41 -2.07 -0.90 -1.28
C ILE A 41 -2.45 -0.88 0.20
N LEU A 42 -2.23 0.24 0.87
CA LEU A 42 -2.62 0.41 2.27
C LEU A 42 -4.14 0.38 2.38
N GLN A 43 -4.64 -0.38 3.35
CA GLN A 43 -6.05 -0.43 3.73
C GLN A 43 -6.19 0.13 5.16
N PRO A 44 -6.30 1.46 5.34
CA PRO A 44 -6.22 2.10 6.65
C PRO A 44 -7.24 1.58 7.67
N ARG A 45 -8.47 1.28 7.21
CA ARG A 45 -9.54 0.70 8.04
C ARG A 45 -9.37 -0.77 8.38
N ARG A 46 -8.60 -1.51 7.58
CA ARG A 46 -8.44 -2.98 7.74
C ARG A 46 -7.13 -3.35 8.44
N ARG A 47 -6.28 -2.36 8.76
CA ARG A 47 -4.94 -2.56 9.36
C ARG A 47 -4.14 -3.58 8.56
N SER A 48 -4.17 -3.41 7.24
CA SER A 48 -3.54 -4.33 6.31
C SER A 48 -3.00 -3.60 5.08
N ILE A 49 -2.05 -4.23 4.40
CA ILE A 49 -1.61 -3.86 3.06
C ILE A 49 -1.98 -5.01 2.13
N ARG A 50 -2.80 -4.73 1.12
CA ARG A 50 -3.04 -5.70 0.04
C ARG A 50 -1.84 -5.71 -0.89
N VAL A 51 -1.41 -6.89 -1.31
CA VAL A 51 -0.23 -7.09 -2.13
C VAL A 51 -0.66 -7.60 -3.50
N LEU A 52 -0.24 -6.89 -4.54
CA LEU A 52 -0.45 -7.25 -5.94
C LEU A 52 0.88 -7.62 -6.60
N ASP A 53 0.86 -8.56 -7.51
CA ASP A 53 2.01 -8.92 -8.36
C ASP A 53 1.99 -8.13 -9.66
N ALA A 54 2.92 -7.18 -9.82
CA ALA A 54 3.01 -6.37 -11.03
C ALA A 54 3.51 -7.15 -12.25
N GLY A 55 4.12 -8.33 -12.05
CA GLY A 55 4.54 -9.23 -13.13
C GLY A 55 3.43 -10.19 -13.58
N ASN A 56 2.27 -10.19 -12.92
CA ASN A 56 1.14 -11.07 -13.21
C ASN A 56 -0.17 -10.27 -13.27
N ASP A 57 -0.22 -9.25 -14.13
CA ASP A 57 -1.38 -8.40 -14.39
C ASP A 57 -2.03 -7.77 -13.14
N GLY A 58 -1.25 -7.55 -12.08
CA GLY A 58 -1.75 -7.01 -10.81
C GLY A 58 -2.61 -7.99 -10.01
N ALA A 59 -2.47 -9.31 -10.25
CA ALA A 59 -3.13 -10.33 -9.47
C ALA A 59 -2.82 -10.15 -7.98
N GLU A 60 -3.86 -10.28 -7.14
CA GLU A 60 -3.69 -10.26 -5.69
C GLU A 60 -2.97 -11.53 -5.25
N VAL A 61 -1.82 -11.36 -4.59
CA VAL A 61 -0.99 -12.45 -4.05
C VAL A 61 -1.10 -12.56 -2.54
N GLY A 62 -1.90 -11.71 -1.90
CA GLY A 62 -2.19 -11.82 -0.48
C GLY A 62 -2.30 -10.49 0.24
N THR A 63 -2.31 -10.58 1.55
CA THR A 63 -2.49 -9.45 2.46
C THR A 63 -1.49 -9.50 3.60
N LEU A 64 -0.78 -8.39 3.80
CA LEU A 64 0.08 -8.15 4.95
C LEU A 64 -0.73 -7.55 6.09
N LEU A 65 -0.79 -8.24 7.23
CA LEU A 65 -1.36 -7.68 8.45
C LEU A 65 -0.36 -6.72 9.10
N LEU A 66 -0.84 -5.54 9.49
CA LEU A 66 0.01 -4.54 10.12
C LEU A 66 0.10 -4.79 11.63
N PRO A 67 1.30 -4.69 12.24
CA PRO A 67 1.46 -4.82 13.68
C PRO A 67 0.90 -3.62 14.46
N ALA A 68 0.50 -2.55 13.75
CA ALA A 68 -0.06 -1.36 14.35
C ALA A 68 -1.46 -1.63 14.89
N THR A 69 -1.65 -1.42 16.19
CA THR A 69 -2.99 -1.37 16.82
C THR A 69 -3.73 -0.07 16.48
N GLU A 70 -2.98 0.94 16.04
CA GLU A 70 -3.43 2.30 15.71
C GLU A 70 -3.58 2.47 14.18
N PRO A 71 -4.40 3.44 13.71
CA PRO A 71 -4.48 3.78 12.30
C PRO A 71 -3.12 4.20 11.72
N VAL A 72 -2.88 3.83 10.46
CA VAL A 72 -1.66 4.13 9.71
C VAL A 72 -2.01 5.10 8.58
N SER A 73 -1.28 6.22 8.51
CA SER A 73 -1.48 7.28 7.50
C SER A 73 -0.71 7.00 6.21
N ALA A 74 0.46 6.38 6.33
CA ALA A 74 1.35 6.17 5.21
C ALA A 74 2.23 4.94 5.42
N PHE A 75 2.74 4.41 4.31
CA PHE A 75 3.81 3.43 4.34
C PHE A 75 4.80 3.64 3.19
N CYS A 76 5.97 3.03 3.31
CA CYS A 76 6.93 2.86 2.24
C CYS A 76 7.73 1.57 2.45
N ALA A 77 8.49 1.16 1.43
CA ALA A 77 9.41 0.05 1.52
C ALA A 77 10.76 0.40 0.89
N GLY A 78 11.82 -0.14 1.47
CA GLY A 78 13.19 0.10 1.04
C GLY A 78 14.20 -0.61 1.95
N GLY A 79 15.35 -0.99 1.39
CA GLY A 79 16.41 -1.68 2.13
C GLY A 79 15.94 -2.97 2.81
N GLY A 80 15.05 -3.74 2.17
CA GLY A 80 14.52 -5.00 2.71
C GLY A 80 13.48 -4.83 3.84
N HIS A 81 12.98 -3.62 4.07
CA HIS A 81 12.02 -3.35 5.15
C HIS A 81 10.80 -2.60 4.63
N ALA A 82 9.69 -2.77 5.34
CA ALA A 82 8.53 -1.89 5.26
C ALA A 82 8.47 -0.99 6.49
N TYR A 83 8.04 0.25 6.26
CA TYR A 83 7.91 1.29 7.26
C TYR A 83 6.46 1.78 7.28
N LEU A 84 5.86 1.89 8.46
CA LEU A 84 4.50 2.37 8.65
C LEU A 84 4.51 3.59 9.56
N LEU A 85 3.84 4.66 9.14
CA LEU A 85 3.65 5.85 9.95
C LEU A 85 2.24 5.89 10.52
N GLY A 86 2.14 5.90 11.85
CA GLY A 86 0.87 6.04 12.56
C GLY A 86 0.21 7.40 12.34
N GLU A 87 -1.05 7.48 12.71
CA GLU A 87 -1.80 8.74 12.75
C GLU A 87 -1.74 9.42 14.12
N GLY A 88 -2.19 10.68 14.19
CA GLY A 88 -2.38 11.40 15.44
C GLY A 88 -1.24 12.37 15.79
N ARG A 89 -1.31 12.94 17.00
CA ARG A 89 -0.39 13.99 17.48
C ARG A 89 0.99 13.46 17.89
N SER A 90 1.08 12.16 18.14
CA SER A 90 2.32 11.46 18.52
C SER A 90 2.48 10.21 17.65
N PRO A 91 2.72 10.38 16.33
CA PRO A 91 2.73 9.25 15.40
C PRO A 91 3.89 8.31 15.71
N ARG A 92 3.61 7.01 15.70
CA ARG A 92 4.61 5.96 15.87
C ARG A 92 5.10 5.50 14.50
N LEU A 93 6.37 5.11 14.45
CA LEU A 93 6.99 4.51 13.27
C LEU A 93 7.26 3.03 13.56
N TRP A 94 6.70 2.14 12.74
CA TRP A 94 7.02 0.73 12.79
C TRP A 94 7.92 0.36 11.62
N ARG A 95 8.85 -0.56 11.86
CA ARG A 95 9.72 -1.16 10.87
C ARG A 95 9.64 -2.67 11.01
N PHE A 96 9.43 -3.37 9.89
CA PHE A 96 9.48 -4.84 9.86
C PHE A 96 10.17 -5.33 8.58
N PRO A 97 10.85 -6.48 8.64
CA PRO A 97 11.50 -7.05 7.48
C PRO A 97 10.45 -7.46 6.44
N LEU A 98 10.77 -7.25 5.17
CA LEU A 98 10.06 -7.88 4.06
C LEU A 98 10.76 -9.21 3.74
N PRO A 99 10.01 -10.27 3.41
CA PRO A 99 10.60 -11.55 3.07
C PRO A 99 11.51 -11.45 1.85
N GLU A 100 12.72 -11.97 1.96
CA GLU A 100 13.66 -12.10 0.85
C GLU A 100 13.12 -13.17 -0.12
N GLY A 101 13.00 -12.82 -1.41
CA GLY A 101 12.43 -13.70 -2.43
C GLY A 101 10.95 -13.46 -2.76
N GLY A 102 10.27 -12.58 -2.00
CA GLY A 102 8.89 -12.20 -2.25
C GLY A 102 7.91 -12.63 -1.16
N LEU A 103 6.69 -12.12 -1.24
CA LEU A 103 5.60 -12.53 -0.35
C LEU A 103 5.12 -13.94 -0.73
N PRO A 104 4.82 -14.82 0.25
CA PRO A 104 4.17 -16.09 -0.05
C PRO A 104 2.82 -15.84 -0.74
N PRO A 105 2.39 -16.73 -1.65
CA PRO A 105 1.13 -16.61 -2.38
C PRO A 105 -0.12 -16.74 -1.49
#